data_AF-A0A7C9A8X6-F1
#
_entry.id   AF-A0A7C9A8X6-F1
#
_cell.length_a   1.000
_cell.length_b   1.000
_cell.length_c   1.000
_cell.angle_alpha   90.00
_cell.angle_beta   90.00
_cell.angle_gamma   90.00
#
_symmetry.space_group_name_H-M   'P 1'
#
loop_
_entity.id
_entity.type
_entity.pdbx_description
1 polymer ?
#
loop_
_entity_poly.entity_id
_entity_poly.type
_entity_poly.pdbx_seq_one_letter_code
_entity_poly.pdbx_strand_id
1 'polypeptide(L)'
;PEIQLGARTLRSHGVPVARIHMHNWLILFLLIIIDIILNLIEPFHRFVGNGMMEDLMYPMKGNTVPFWAVPIIAILLPFCIILIYYFIRKDVYDFHQATLGLLFSVL
;
A
#
# COMPACT_ATOMS: atom_id res chain seq x y z
N PRO A 1 22.07 3.20 -24.01
CA PRO A 1 23.22 2.38 -23.60
C PRO A 1 24.18 3.21 -22.74
N GLU A 2 24.74 2.57 -21.70
CA GLU A 2 25.75 3.11 -20.77
C GLU A 2 25.26 4.15 -19.75
N ILE A 3 24.71 3.67 -18.63
CA ILE A 3 24.72 4.43 -17.38
C ILE A 3 25.78 3.79 -16.49
N GLN A 4 26.91 4.48 -16.42
CA GLN A 4 28.04 4.21 -15.53
C GLN A 4 27.61 4.40 -14.06
N LEU A 5 26.84 3.46 -13.51
CA LEU A 5 26.50 3.41 -12.09
C LEU A 5 27.63 2.72 -11.33
N GLY A 6 28.74 3.45 -11.24
CA GLY A 6 29.87 3.09 -10.40
C GLY A 6 29.42 2.93 -8.96
N ALA A 7 29.89 1.86 -8.34
CA ALA A 7 29.92 1.66 -6.90
C ALA A 7 30.33 2.96 -6.18
N ARG A 8 29.40 3.66 -5.53
CA ARG A 8 29.73 4.88 -4.78
C ARG A 8 28.82 5.08 -3.56
N THR A 9 29.14 4.30 -2.53
CA THR A 9 29.16 4.66 -1.09
C THR A 9 28.06 5.58 -0.52
N LEU A 10 27.17 4.93 0.22
CA LEU A 10 26.47 5.39 1.44
C LEU A 10 27.28 6.40 2.29
N ARG A 11 26.87 7.68 2.36
CA ARG A 11 26.93 8.43 3.64
C ARG A 11 26.16 9.75 3.71
N SER A 12 25.94 10.47 2.61
CA SER A 12 25.40 11.86 2.71
C SER A 12 24.21 12.20 1.81
N HIS A 13 23.75 11.27 0.97
CA HIS A 13 22.80 11.59 -0.12
C HIS A 13 21.38 11.00 0.04
N GLY A 14 21.02 10.45 1.21
CA GLY A 14 19.62 10.03 1.45
C GLY A 14 18.62 11.20 1.42
N VAL A 15 19.06 12.39 1.86
CA VAL A 15 18.25 13.61 1.91
C VAL A 15 17.90 14.17 0.51
N PRO A 16 18.83 14.29 -0.46
CA PRO A 16 18.48 14.75 -1.80
C PRO A 16 17.55 13.80 -2.58
N VAL A 17 17.66 12.48 -2.38
CA VAL A 17 16.75 11.50 -3.00
C VAL A 17 15.32 11.64 -2.47
N ALA A 18 15.16 11.83 -1.15
CA ALA A 18 13.87 12.13 -0.55
C ALA A 18 13.26 13.46 -1.08
N ARG A 19 14.11 14.46 -1.36
CA ARG A 19 13.69 15.76 -1.92
C ARG A 19 13.18 15.66 -3.36
N ILE A 20 13.81 14.83 -4.19
CA ILE A 20 13.40 14.64 -5.60
C ILE A 20 12.08 13.85 -5.69
N HIS A 21 11.87 12.86 -4.82
CA HIS A 21 10.64 12.04 -4.81
C HIS A 21 9.56 12.52 -3.84
N MET A 22 9.69 13.72 -3.26
CA MET A 22 8.71 14.30 -2.33
C MET A 22 7.30 14.36 -2.95
N HIS A 23 7.21 14.56 -4.27
CA HIS A 23 5.93 14.58 -4.98
C HIS A 23 5.20 13.24 -4.93
N ASN A 24 5.93 12.13 -5.04
CA ASN A 24 5.33 10.78 -4.99
C ASN A 24 4.74 10.50 -3.61
N TRP A 25 5.40 10.96 -2.54
CA TRP A 25 4.87 10.87 -1.18
C TRP A 25 3.67 11.78 -0.97
N LEU A 26 3.70 12.99 -1.51
CA LEU A 26 2.56 13.92 -1.46
C LEU A 26 1.33 13.30 -2.13
N ILE A 27 1.50 12.70 -3.32
CA ILE A 27 0.43 12.00 -4.03
C ILE A 27 -0.11 10.83 -3.19
N LEU A 28 0.76 10.03 -2.57
CA LEU A 28 0.34 8.94 -1.69
C LEU A 28 -0.51 9.44 -0.52
N PHE A 29 -0.05 10.50 0.17
CA PHE A 29 -0.81 11.11 1.28
C PHE A 29 -2.15 11.68 0.82
N LEU A 30 -2.18 12.35 -0.34
CA LEU A 30 -3.41 12.86 -0.93
C LEU A 30 -4.41 11.73 -1.18
N LEU A 31 -3.95 10.62 -1.75
CA LEU A 31 -4.75 9.43 -2.02
C LEU A 31 -5.30 8.81 -0.72
N ILE A 32 -4.49 8.68 0.34
CA ILE A 32 -4.94 8.21 1.67
C ILE A 32 -6.05 9.12 2.22
N ILE A 33 -5.88 10.45 2.10
CA ILE A 33 -6.87 11.41 2.59
C ILE A 33 -8.19 11.25 1.84
N ILE A 34 -8.14 11.09 0.52
CA ILE A 34 -9.34 10.85 -0.30
C ILE A 34 -10.04 9.56 0.13
N ASP A 35 -9.29 8.47 0.30
CA ASP A 35 -9.86 7.18 0.73
C ASP A 35 -10.55 7.26 2.10
N ILE A 36 -9.93 7.94 3.06
CA ILE A 36 -10.54 8.19 4.38
C ILE A 36 -11.82 9.01 4.24
N ILE A 37 -11.80 10.09 3.46
CA ILE A 37 -12.98 10.93 3.23
C ILE A 37 -14.11 10.10 2.60
N LEU A 38 -13.79 9.25 1.62
CA LEU A 38 -14.78 8.37 0.98
C LEU A 38 -15.37 7.36 1.97
N ASN A 39 -14.55 6.77 2.84
CA ASN A 39 -15.02 5.83 3.87
C ASN A 39 -15.86 6.50 4.97
N LEU A 40 -15.67 7.81 5.22
CA LEU A 40 -16.47 8.57 6.17
C LEU A 40 -17.84 8.97 5.61
N ILE A 41 -17.98 9.06 4.28
CA ILE A 41 -19.26 9.35 3.65
C ILE A 41 -20.14 8.12 3.79
N GLU A 42 -21.23 8.25 4.55
CA GLU A 42 -22.22 7.19 4.67
C GLU A 42 -22.74 6.82 3.28
N PRO A 43 -22.78 5.51 2.93
CA PRO A 43 -23.30 5.10 1.63
C PRO A 43 -24.76 5.53 1.49
N PHE A 44 -25.21 5.68 0.24
CA PHE A 44 -26.59 6.04 -0.09
C PHE A 44 -27.60 5.39 0.85
N HIS A 45 -28.50 6.18 1.43
CA HIS A 45 -29.64 5.67 2.16
C HIS A 45 -30.53 4.87 1.20
N ARG A 46 -30.27 3.57 1.09
CA ARG A 46 -31.13 2.65 0.35
C ARG A 46 -32.46 2.64 1.10
N PHE A 47 -33.56 2.93 0.38
CA PHE A 47 -34.93 2.91 0.91
C PHE A 47 -35.44 1.51 1.31
N VAL A 48 -34.54 0.57 1.60
CA VAL A 48 -34.85 -0.79 2.04
C VAL A 48 -34.04 -1.03 3.31
N GLY A 49 -34.70 -1.02 4.46
CA GLY A 49 -34.08 -1.21 5.77
C GLY A 49 -33.59 -2.65 5.99
N ASN A 50 -32.64 -2.83 6.90
CA ASN A 50 -32.00 -4.12 7.20
C ASN A 50 -32.99 -5.28 7.45
N GLY A 51 -34.17 -4.99 8.05
CA GLY A 51 -35.19 -6.00 8.32
C GLY A 51 -36.10 -6.38 7.14
N MET A 52 -36.00 -5.69 5.99
CA MET A 52 -36.90 -5.94 4.84
C MET A 52 -36.36 -7.00 3.86
N MET A 53 -35.11 -7.44 4.05
CA MET A 53 -34.40 -8.36 3.14
C MET A 53 -33.98 -9.67 3.81
N GLU A 54 -34.29 -9.86 5.10
CA GLU A 54 -33.87 -11.05 5.87
C GLU A 54 -34.41 -12.36 5.24
N ASP A 55 -35.65 -12.35 4.76
CA ASP A 55 -36.29 -13.51 4.14
C ASP A 55 -35.76 -13.85 2.73
N LEU A 56 -35.06 -12.92 2.08
CA LEU A 56 -34.46 -13.10 0.75
C LEU A 56 -32.96 -13.38 0.81
N MET A 57 -32.34 -13.27 1.99
CA MET A 57 -30.89 -13.33 2.13
C MET A 57 -30.43 -14.79 2.13
N TYR A 58 -29.50 -15.13 1.22
CA TYR A 58 -28.85 -16.44 1.20
C TYR A 58 -28.16 -16.71 2.55
N PRO A 59 -28.23 -17.92 3.12
CA PRO A 59 -27.59 -18.21 4.41
C PRO A 59 -26.07 -18.08 4.29
N MET A 60 -25.57 -16.93 4.75
CA MET A 60 -24.14 -16.64 4.77
C MET A 60 -23.47 -17.53 5.83
N LYS A 61 -22.69 -18.52 5.37
CA LYS A 61 -21.82 -19.28 6.26
C LYS A 61 -20.68 -18.38 6.76
N GLY A 62 -20.19 -18.66 7.96
CA GLY A 62 -19.05 -17.93 8.53
C GLY A 62 -17.83 -17.96 7.61
N ASN A 63 -17.08 -16.86 7.60
CA ASN A 63 -15.89 -16.73 6.77
C ASN A 63 -14.84 -17.78 7.17
N THR A 64 -14.46 -18.64 6.23
CA THR A 64 -13.44 -19.69 6.43
C THR A 64 -12.05 -19.08 6.64
N VAL A 65 -11.79 -17.93 6.02
CA VAL A 65 -10.55 -17.17 6.20
C VAL A 65 -10.91 -15.80 6.77
N PRO A 66 -10.24 -15.36 7.85
CA PRO A 66 -10.41 -14.01 8.37
C PRO A 66 -10.05 -12.98 7.30
N PHE A 67 -10.99 -12.10 6.97
CA PHE A 67 -10.79 -11.07 5.94
C PHE A 67 -9.61 -10.15 6.27
N TRP A 68 -9.35 -9.92 7.56
CA TRP A 68 -8.20 -9.16 8.07
C TRP A 68 -6.84 -9.83 7.82
N ALA A 69 -6.79 -11.15 7.60
CA ALA A 69 -5.52 -11.82 7.27
C ALA A 69 -5.07 -11.59 5.82
N VAL A 70 -6.01 -11.33 4.91
CA VAL A 70 -5.73 -11.09 3.49
C VAL A 70 -4.78 -9.90 3.28
N PRO A 71 -5.08 -8.68 3.78
CA PRO A 71 -4.17 -7.54 3.62
C PRO A 71 -2.86 -7.73 4.36
N ILE A 72 -2.86 -8.41 5.51
CA ILE A 72 -1.62 -8.69 6.27
C ILE A 72 -0.65 -9.51 5.41
N ILE A 73 -1.12 -10.61 4.83
CA ILE A 73 -0.27 -11.47 3.99
C ILE A 73 0.15 -10.75 2.71
N ALA A 74 -0.79 -10.04 2.08
CA ALA A 74 -0.54 -9.31 0.82
C ALA A 74 0.49 -8.19 0.97
N ILE A 75 0.63 -7.57 2.15
CA ILE A 75 1.60 -6.51 2.41
C ILE A 75 2.90 -7.07 2.98
N LEU A 76 2.81 -7.96 3.97
CA LEU A 76 3.97 -8.40 4.75
C LEU A 76 4.91 -9.28 3.91
N LEU A 77 4.36 -10.17 3.08
CA LEU A 77 5.16 -11.05 2.23
C LEU A 77 6.03 -10.28 1.22
N PRO A 78 5.51 -9.38 0.37
CA PRO A 78 6.36 -8.60 -0.54
C PRO A 78 7.30 -7.66 0.21
N PHE A 79 6.87 -7.08 1.34
CA PHE A 79 7.74 -6.23 2.15
C PHE A 79 8.96 -6.99 2.70
N CYS A 80 8.78 -8.24 3.16
CA CYS A 80 9.90 -9.09 3.58
C CYS A 80 10.88 -9.36 2.42
N ILE A 81 10.39 -9.62 1.21
CA ILE A 81 11.25 -9.84 0.03
C ILE A 81 12.07 -8.58 -0.29
N ILE A 82 11.42 -7.41 -0.29
CA ILE A 82 12.08 -6.12 -0.52
C ILE A 82 13.16 -5.86 0.53
N LEU A 83 12.89 -6.15 1.81
CA LEU A 83 13.86 -6.01 2.89
C LEU A 83 15.07 -6.94 2.72
N ILE A 84 14.85 -8.22 2.41
CA ILE A 84 15.93 -9.19 2.19
C ILE A 84 16.83 -8.70 1.05
N TYR A 85 16.24 -8.26 -0.06
CA TYR A 85 17.00 -7.73 -1.20
C TYR A 85 17.78 -6.46 -0.83
N TYR A 86 17.18 -5.56 -0.05
CA TYR A 86 17.85 -4.38 0.49
C TYR A 86 19.07 -4.74 1.34
N PHE A 87 18.98 -5.73 2.23
CA PHE A 87 20.12 -6.15 3.04
C PHE A 87 21.28 -6.72 2.20
N ILE A 88 20.97 -7.43 1.10
CA ILE A 88 21.97 -8.02 0.21
C ILE A 88 22.64 -6.94 -0.67
N ARG A 89 21.85 -6.06 -1.31
CA ARG A 89 22.34 -5.10 -2.29
C ARG A 89 22.74 -3.74 -1.70
N LYS A 90 22.21 -3.40 -0.52
CA LYS A 90 22.36 -2.12 0.16
C LYS A 90 22.01 -0.91 -0.71
N ASP A 91 21.08 -1.10 -1.65
CA ASP A 91 20.60 -0.05 -2.55
C ASP A 91 19.33 0.61 -1.98
N VAL A 92 19.47 1.89 -1.61
CA VAL A 92 18.38 2.69 -1.02
C VAL A 92 17.37 3.12 -2.08
N TYR A 93 17.79 3.28 -3.33
CA TYR A 93 16.90 3.71 -4.41
C TYR A 93 15.91 2.61 -4.77
N ASP A 94 16.42 1.39 -4.97
CA ASP A 94 15.60 0.19 -5.22
C ASP A 94 14.62 -0.05 -4.06
N PHE A 95 15.08 0.10 -2.81
CA PHE A 95 14.22 -0.04 -1.63
C PHE A 95 13.10 1.00 -1.60
N HIS A 96 13.43 2.27 -1.87
CA HIS A 96 12.46 3.37 -1.87
C HIS A 96 11.40 3.17 -2.96
N GLN A 97 11.82 2.87 -4.18
CA GLN A 97 10.91 2.65 -5.31
C GLN A 97 10.02 1.42 -5.08
N ALA A 98 10.57 0.32 -4.57
CA ALA A 98 9.80 -0.88 -4.26
C ALA A 98 8.80 -0.64 -3.12
N THR A 99 9.18 0.13 -2.10
CA THR A 99 8.28 0.49 -0.98
C THR A 99 7.14 1.40 -1.45
N LEU A 100 7.43 2.42 -2.26
CA LEU A 100 6.39 3.26 -2.85
C LEU A 100 5.45 2.45 -3.73
N GLY A 101 5.98 1.58 -4.60
CA GLY A 101 5.17 0.70 -5.45
C GLY A 101 4.24 -0.21 -4.65
N LEU A 102 4.73 -0.78 -3.54
CA LEU A 102 3.91 -1.58 -2.64
C LEU A 102 2.77 -0.77 -2.01
N LEU A 103 3.07 0.44 -1.50
CA LEU A 103 2.06 1.30 -0.88
C LEU A 103 0.99 1.76 -1.88
N PHE A 104 1.38 2.08 -3.12
CA PHE A 104 0.42 2.42 -4.19
C PHE A 104 -0.45 1.24 -4.64
N SER A 105 0.02 0.00 -4.51
CA SER A 105 -0.78 -1.17 -4.91
C SER A 105 -1.83 -1.56 -3.88
N VAL A 106 -1.66 -1.13 -2.63
CA VAL A 106 -2.53 -1.50 -1.50
C VAL A 106 -3.66 -0.49 -1.31
N LEU A 107 -3.39 0.76 -1.69
CA LEU A 107 -4.33 1.86 -1.59
C LEU A 107 -5.25 1.94 -2.82
#